data_AF-G0XZP3-F1
#
_entry.id   AF-G0XZP3-F1
#
_cell.length_a   1.000
_cell.length_b   1.000
_cell.length_c   1.000
_cell.angle_alpha   90.00
_cell.angle_beta   90.00
_cell.angle_gamma   90.00
#
_symmetry.space_group_name_H-M   'P 1'
#
loop_
_entity.id
_entity.type
_entity.pdbx_description
1 polymer ?
#
loop_
_entity_poly.entity_id
_entity_poly.type
_entity_poly.pdbx_seq_one_letter_code
_entity_poly.pdbx_strand_id
1 'polypeptide(L)'
;AENKYFLPDEQMYEDESIQEDCWTVIGSFFEEKGLVRQQLDSFDEFVQNTMQELVDENSNLVLQHVGGDGDKRYIIDFGQIYLSKPRMTEADGSSQPMFPQEARIYAAPLYIDMSKRTQIARPQDPNNPITNPNDFFIDEGSEAPPKTKVFVGKV
;
A
#
# COMPACT_ATOMS: atom_id res chain seq x y z
N ALA A 1 -41.48 32.99 -55.86
CA ALA A 1 -42.13 31.91 -55.10
C ALA A 1 -41.04 31.27 -54.23
N GLU A 2 -40.97 31.68 -52.97
CA GLU A 2 -40.01 31.16 -51.99
C GLU A 2 -40.56 29.84 -51.45
N ASN A 3 -39.89 28.73 -51.76
CA ASN A 3 -40.13 27.47 -51.09
C ASN A 3 -39.48 27.53 -49.70
N LYS A 4 -40.28 27.89 -48.71
CA LYS A 4 -39.93 27.76 -47.30
C LYS A 4 -40.10 26.28 -46.95
N TYR A 5 -39.00 25.56 -46.77
CA TYR A 5 -39.01 24.18 -46.30
C TYR A 5 -39.67 24.16 -44.91
N PHE A 6 -40.91 23.71 -44.86
CA PHE A 6 -41.64 23.42 -43.64
C PHE A 6 -41.13 22.05 -43.16
N LEU A 7 -40.17 22.05 -42.23
CA LEU A 7 -39.82 20.85 -41.51
C LEU A 7 -41.02 20.47 -40.62
N PRO A 8 -41.47 19.21 -40.61
CA PRO A 8 -42.57 18.79 -39.75
C PRO A 8 -42.17 18.97 -38.29
N ASP A 9 -43.04 19.56 -37.47
CA ASP A 9 -42.82 19.79 -36.04
C ASP A 9 -42.42 18.50 -35.28
N GLU A 10 -42.81 17.31 -35.78
CA GLU A 10 -42.44 16.00 -35.21
C GLU A 10 -40.93 15.77 -35.05
N GLN A 11 -40.09 16.26 -35.96
CA GLN A 11 -38.63 16.07 -35.85
C GLN A 11 -37.98 16.95 -34.78
N MET A 12 -38.61 18.07 -34.39
CA MET A 12 -38.12 18.89 -33.28
C MET A 12 -38.48 18.30 -31.91
N TYR A 13 -39.64 17.63 -31.81
CA TYR A 13 -40.09 17.01 -30.55
C TYR A 13 -39.30 15.75 -30.16
N GLU A 14 -38.85 14.95 -31.15
CA GLU A 14 -37.98 13.80 -30.87
C GLU A 14 -36.61 14.24 -30.33
N ASP A 15 -36.02 15.30 -30.87
CA ASP A 15 -34.69 15.76 -30.44
C ASP A 15 -34.71 16.37 -29.02
N GLU A 16 -35.77 17.10 -28.65
CA GLU A 16 -35.97 17.58 -27.27
C GLU A 16 -36.16 16.43 -26.27
N SER A 17 -36.97 15.42 -26.62
CA SER A 17 -37.19 14.23 -25.78
C SER A 17 -35.89 13.44 -25.55
N ILE A 18 -35.08 13.24 -26.61
CA ILE A 18 -33.81 12.51 -26.51
C ILE A 18 -32.81 13.30 -25.66
N GLN A 19 -32.81 14.63 -25.73
CA GLN A 19 -31.95 15.47 -24.90
C GLN A 19 -32.33 15.39 -23.41
N GLU A 20 -33.61 15.43 -23.05
CA GLU A 20 -34.06 15.29 -21.64
C GLU A 20 -33.76 13.90 -21.07
N ASP A 21 -33.93 12.84 -21.86
CA ASP A 21 -33.57 11.47 -21.47
C ASP A 21 -32.05 11.32 -21.28
N CYS A 22 -31.23 11.96 -22.14
CA CYS A 22 -29.78 11.99 -21.97
C CYS A 22 -29.35 12.64 -20.65
N TRP A 23 -29.97 13.74 -20.25
CA TRP A 23 -29.68 14.39 -18.96
C TRP A 23 -30.09 13.54 -17.76
N THR A 24 -31.19 12.78 -17.88
CA THR A 24 -31.63 11.85 -16.84
C THR A 24 -30.62 10.71 -16.64
N VAL A 25 -30.11 10.14 -17.73
CA VAL A 25 -29.06 9.11 -17.67
C VAL A 25 -27.77 9.69 -17.08
N ILE A 26 -27.35 10.87 -17.52
CA ILE A 26 -26.15 11.55 -16.98
C ILE A 26 -26.32 11.84 -15.48
N GLY A 27 -27.49 12.30 -15.05
CA GLY A 27 -27.81 12.51 -13.64
C GLY A 27 -27.69 11.23 -12.83
N SER A 28 -28.30 10.13 -13.30
CA SER A 28 -28.22 8.82 -12.64
C SER A 28 -26.78 8.29 -12.55
N PHE A 29 -25.96 8.53 -13.58
CA PHE A 29 -24.55 8.15 -13.58
C PHE A 29 -23.75 8.91 -12.51
N PHE A 30 -23.97 10.22 -12.37
CA PHE A 30 -23.29 11.01 -11.33
C PHE A 30 -23.81 10.73 -9.92
N GLU A 31 -25.07 10.33 -9.77
CA GLU A 31 -25.64 9.94 -8.48
C GLU A 31 -25.05 8.60 -7.98
N GLU A 32 -24.84 7.63 -8.89
CA GLU A 32 -24.23 6.34 -8.54
C GLU A 32 -22.69 6.40 -8.43
N LYS A 33 -22.03 7.08 -9.37
CA LYS A 33 -20.57 7.10 -9.48
C LYS A 33 -19.93 8.29 -8.78
N GLY A 34 -20.57 9.45 -8.72
CA GLY A 34 -19.96 10.67 -8.22
C GLY A 34 -18.91 11.28 -9.16
N LEU A 35 -18.55 12.54 -8.92
CA LEU A 35 -17.66 13.33 -9.79
C LEU A 35 -16.17 13.07 -9.58
N VAL A 36 -15.76 12.51 -8.44
CA VAL A 36 -14.34 12.43 -8.01
C VAL A 36 -13.93 11.00 -7.65
N ARG A 37 -14.58 10.02 -8.29
CA ARG A 37 -14.41 8.61 -7.91
C ARG A 37 -13.09 8.01 -8.37
N GLN A 38 -12.55 8.45 -9.51
CA GLN A 38 -11.25 7.96 -9.99
C GLN A 38 -10.12 8.12 -8.95
N GLN A 39 -10.11 9.24 -8.23
CA GLN A 39 -9.10 9.50 -7.20
C GLN A 39 -9.29 8.59 -6.00
N LEU A 40 -10.53 8.41 -5.54
CA LEU A 40 -10.87 7.51 -4.43
C LEU A 40 -10.59 6.06 -4.78
N ASP A 41 -11.01 5.61 -5.96
CA ASP A 41 -10.78 4.25 -6.45
C ASP A 41 -9.28 3.96 -6.57
N SER A 42 -8.49 4.90 -7.11
CA SER A 42 -7.02 4.74 -7.20
C SER A 42 -6.34 4.70 -5.83
N PHE A 43 -6.85 5.48 -4.87
CA PHE A 43 -6.34 5.47 -3.51
C PHE A 43 -6.70 4.17 -2.79
N ASP A 44 -7.94 3.69 -2.94
CA ASP A 44 -8.41 2.44 -2.37
C ASP A 44 -7.66 1.24 -2.96
N GLU A 45 -7.42 1.24 -4.27
CA GLU A 45 -6.59 0.24 -4.95
C GLU A 45 -5.14 0.26 -4.43
N PHE A 46 -4.56 1.46 -4.30
CA PHE A 46 -3.22 1.62 -3.74
C PHE A 46 -3.12 1.08 -2.31
N VAL A 47 -4.10 1.40 -1.46
CA VAL A 47 -4.09 0.99 -0.06
C VAL A 47 -4.33 -0.51 0.12
N GLN A 48 -5.17 -1.11 -0.70
CA GLN A 48 -5.57 -2.51 -0.55
C GLN A 48 -4.58 -3.48 -1.21
N ASN A 49 -4.06 -3.14 -2.40
CA ASN A 49 -3.25 -4.06 -3.19
C ASN A 49 -1.81 -3.57 -3.35
N THR A 50 -1.61 -2.40 -3.97
CA THR A 50 -0.29 -1.94 -4.38
C THR A 50 0.69 -1.80 -3.20
N MET A 51 0.22 -1.35 -2.04
CA MET A 51 1.08 -1.28 -0.84
C MET A 51 1.60 -2.65 -0.42
N GLN A 52 0.76 -3.68 -0.39
CA GLN A 52 1.19 -5.03 -0.02
C GLN A 52 2.09 -5.64 -1.10
N GLU A 53 1.77 -5.43 -2.38
CA GLU A 53 2.61 -5.87 -3.51
C GLU A 53 4.02 -5.28 -3.42
N LEU A 54 4.16 -3.99 -3.12
CA LEU A 54 5.47 -3.34 -2.96
C LEU A 54 6.32 -3.94 -1.82
N VAL A 55 5.66 -4.35 -0.72
CA VAL A 55 6.35 -5.01 0.40
C VAL A 55 6.71 -6.45 0.07
N ASP A 56 5.86 -7.16 -0.67
CA ASP A 56 6.14 -8.53 -1.10
C ASP A 56 7.30 -8.57 -2.12
N GLU A 57 7.36 -7.59 -3.03
CA GLU A 57 8.47 -7.39 -3.97
C GLU A 57 9.81 -7.14 -3.25
N ASN A 58 9.79 -6.41 -2.14
CA ASN A 58 10.97 -6.07 -1.33
C ASN A 58 10.97 -6.82 0.01
N SER A 59 10.55 -8.09 -0.01
CA SER A 59 10.27 -8.88 1.20
C SER A 59 11.49 -9.20 2.06
N ASN A 60 12.71 -9.12 1.51
CA ASN A 60 13.93 -9.49 2.23
C ASN A 60 15.01 -8.39 2.16
N LEU A 61 15.49 -7.98 3.34
CA LEU A 61 16.67 -7.13 3.49
C LEU A 61 17.82 -7.93 4.09
N VAL A 62 18.92 -8.05 3.36
CA VAL A 62 20.12 -8.77 3.80
C VAL A 62 21.23 -7.77 4.09
N LEU A 63 21.69 -7.76 5.34
CA LEU A 63 22.78 -6.93 5.83
C LEU A 63 23.95 -7.83 6.23
N GLN A 64 25.02 -7.81 5.45
CA GLN A 64 26.25 -8.55 5.77
C GLN A 64 27.26 -7.63 6.46
N HIS A 65 27.65 -7.99 7.67
CA HIS A 65 28.74 -7.34 8.39
C HIS A 65 30.00 -8.20 8.28
N VAL A 66 31.01 -7.65 7.60
CA VAL A 66 32.33 -8.25 7.45
C VAL A 66 33.28 -7.46 8.35
N GLY A 67 33.70 -8.05 9.47
CA GLY A 67 34.52 -7.39 10.49
C GLY A 67 35.14 -8.43 11.43
N GLY A 68 36.31 -8.13 12.00
CA GLY A 68 37.27 -9.08 12.61
C GLY A 68 36.81 -9.99 13.76
N ASP A 69 35.52 -10.00 14.11
CA ASP A 69 34.91 -10.85 15.14
C ASP A 69 33.98 -11.94 14.55
N GLY A 70 34.10 -12.19 13.24
CA GLY A 70 33.34 -13.19 12.48
C GLY A 70 32.34 -12.57 11.50
N ASP A 71 32.14 -13.25 10.37
CA ASP A 71 31.21 -12.83 9.33
C ASP A 71 29.76 -13.07 9.81
N LYS A 72 29.02 -12.00 10.08
CA LYS A 72 27.61 -12.05 10.50
C LYS A 72 26.71 -11.53 9.39
N ARG A 73 25.61 -12.21 9.14
CA ARG A 73 24.58 -11.81 8.18
C ARG A 73 23.24 -11.68 8.91
N TYR A 74 22.66 -10.49 8.87
CA TYR A 74 21.31 -10.24 9.34
C TYR A 74 20.35 -10.28 8.17
N ILE A 75 19.30 -11.06 8.30
CA ILE A 75 18.20 -11.16 7.34
C ILE A 75 16.96 -10.63 8.02
N ILE A 76 16.34 -9.63 7.42
CA ILE A 76 15.07 -9.06 7.87
C ILE A 76 14.04 -9.41 6.81
N ASP A 77 13.02 -10.14 7.23
CA ASP A 77 11.89 -10.51 6.40
C ASP A 77 10.70 -9.59 6.76
N PHE A 78 10.11 -8.96 5.76
CA PHE A 78 8.89 -8.16 5.88
C PHE A 78 7.66 -9.01 5.57
N GLY A 79 6.55 -8.74 6.26
CA GLY A 79 5.30 -9.47 6.11
C GLY A 79 4.10 -8.54 5.93
N GLN A 80 2.99 -8.87 6.60
CA GLN A 80 1.73 -8.19 6.44
C GLN A 80 1.78 -6.72 6.89
N ILE A 81 1.23 -5.83 6.07
CA ILE A 81 1.04 -4.41 6.40
C ILE A 81 -0.31 -4.20 7.10
N TYR A 82 -0.33 -3.28 8.06
CA TYR A 82 -1.52 -2.81 8.75
C TYR A 82 -1.59 -1.28 8.69
N LEU A 83 -2.69 -0.77 8.14
CA LEU A 83 -3.02 0.64 8.18
C LEU A 83 -4.01 0.91 9.30
N SER A 84 -3.72 1.87 10.16
CA SER A 84 -4.64 2.30 11.22
C SER A 84 -5.33 3.61 10.85
N LYS A 85 -6.45 3.92 11.51
CA LYS A 85 -7.14 5.20 11.29
C LYS A 85 -6.21 6.38 11.61
N PRO A 86 -6.32 7.51 10.92
CA PRO A 86 -5.55 8.72 11.22
C PRO A 86 -5.67 9.16 12.66
N ARG A 87 -4.51 9.34 13.29
CA ARG A 87 -4.38 9.67 14.71
C ARG A 87 -3.33 10.77 14.89
N MET A 88 -3.70 11.73 15.72
CA MET A 88 -2.78 12.75 16.22
C MET A 88 -2.19 12.27 17.53
N THR A 89 -0.87 12.39 17.68
CA THR A 89 -0.20 12.18 18.97
C THR A 89 0.20 13.56 19.47
N GLU A 90 -0.38 13.98 20.59
CA GLU A 90 -0.10 15.28 21.19
C GLU A 90 1.19 15.23 22.03
N ALA A 91 1.69 16.40 22.43
CA ALA A 91 2.95 16.53 23.16
C ALA A 91 2.93 15.83 24.55
N ASP A 92 1.73 15.53 25.06
CA ASP A 92 1.51 14.79 26.30
C ASP A 92 1.55 13.26 26.12
N GLY A 93 1.71 12.78 24.88
CA GLY A 93 1.71 11.36 24.54
C GLY A 93 0.32 10.74 24.36
N SER A 94 -0.76 11.50 24.55
CA SER A 94 -2.11 11.04 24.26
C SER A 94 -2.32 10.93 22.75
N SER A 95 -3.10 9.95 22.31
CA SER A 95 -3.33 9.69 20.89
C SER A 95 -4.82 9.64 20.58
N GLN A 96 -5.32 10.67 19.91
CA GLN A 96 -6.74 10.83 19.55
C GLN A 96 -6.95 10.57 18.05
N PRO A 97 -8.13 10.05 17.65
CA PRO A 97 -8.51 10.03 16.24
C PRO A 97 -8.60 11.47 15.73
N MET A 98 -8.03 11.74 14.56
CA MET A 98 -8.11 13.03 13.92
C MET A 98 -9.29 13.05 12.97
N PHE A 99 -10.05 14.15 12.90
CA PHE A 99 -11.09 14.33 11.89
C PHE A 99 -10.57 15.17 10.71
N PRO A 100 -11.09 14.97 9.48
CA PRO A 100 -10.63 15.72 8.30
C PRO A 100 -10.77 17.25 8.43
N GLN A 101 -11.73 17.72 9.23
CA GLN A 101 -11.92 19.16 9.48
C GLN A 101 -10.85 19.78 10.38
N GLU A 102 -10.11 18.99 11.15
CA GLU A 102 -9.18 19.45 12.18
C GLU A 102 -7.75 19.64 11.64
N ALA A 103 -7.44 19.06 10.47
CA ALA A 103 -6.11 19.14 9.89
C ALA A 103 -6.16 19.37 8.38
N ARG A 104 -5.19 20.15 7.89
CA ARG A 104 -4.98 20.34 6.44
C ARG A 104 -4.29 19.16 5.78
N ILE A 105 -3.60 18.34 6.58
CA ILE A 105 -2.89 17.14 6.14
C ILE A 105 -3.39 16.00 7.02
N TYR A 106 -3.82 14.91 6.39
CA TYR A 106 -4.39 13.76 7.06
C TYR A 106 -3.46 12.57 6.83
N ALA A 107 -2.97 11.96 7.91
CA ALA A 107 -1.99 10.88 7.82
C ALA A 107 -2.30 9.74 8.80
N ALA A 108 -2.27 8.52 8.28
CA ALA A 108 -2.58 7.26 8.94
C ALA A 108 -1.29 6.54 9.40
N PRO A 109 -1.19 6.09 10.66
CA PRO A 109 -0.06 5.27 11.09
C PRO A 109 -0.06 3.90 10.38
N LEU A 110 1.11 3.54 9.84
CA LEU A 110 1.38 2.29 9.14
C LEU A 110 2.28 1.37 10.01
N TYR A 111 1.88 0.11 10.11
CA TYR A 111 2.61 -0.94 10.81
C TYR A 111 2.90 -2.10 9.87
N ILE A 112 4.01 -2.81 10.08
CA ILE A 112 4.39 -3.98 9.30
C ILE A 112 4.84 -5.09 10.25
N ASP A 113 4.47 -6.34 9.96
CA ASP A 113 5.05 -7.50 10.61
C ASP A 113 6.47 -7.74 10.11
N MET A 114 7.44 -7.78 11.02
CA MET A 114 8.85 -7.97 10.71
C MET A 114 9.39 -9.18 11.48
N SER A 115 10.19 -10.00 10.81
CA SER A 115 10.97 -11.07 11.44
C SER A 115 12.45 -10.91 11.15
N LYS A 116 13.28 -11.15 12.16
CA LYS A 116 14.74 -11.04 12.06
C LYS A 116 15.37 -12.42 12.24
N ARG A 117 16.28 -12.78 11.34
CA ARG A 117 17.17 -13.93 11.45
C ARG A 117 18.61 -13.49 11.42
N THR A 118 19.45 -14.11 12.24
CA THR A 118 20.90 -13.88 12.26
C THR A 118 21.58 -15.16 11.81
N GLN A 119 22.47 -15.03 10.84
CA GLN A 119 23.35 -16.08 10.37
C GLN A 119 24.79 -15.74 10.75
N ILE A 120 25.52 -16.72 11.25
CA ILE A 120 26.93 -16.57 11.61
C ILE A 120 27.74 -17.52 10.74
N ALA A 121 28.80 -17.01 10.12
CA ALA A 121 29.78 -17.84 9.46
C ALA A 121 30.95 -18.16 10.39
N ARG A 122 31.27 -19.46 10.53
CA ARG A 122 32.43 -19.97 11.27
C ARG A 122 33.42 -20.64 10.31
N PRO A 123 34.18 -19.87 9.52
CA PRO A 123 35.08 -20.42 8.52
C PRO A 123 36.33 -21.10 9.09
N GLN A 124 36.70 -20.83 10.35
CA GLN A 124 37.93 -21.35 10.97
C GLN A 124 37.72 -22.53 11.93
N ASP A 125 36.50 -23.05 12.08
CA ASP A 125 36.22 -24.19 12.98
C ASP A 125 36.76 -25.50 12.37
N PRO A 126 37.70 -26.23 13.02
CA PRO A 126 38.34 -27.42 12.45
C PRO A 126 37.38 -28.60 12.17
N ASN A 127 36.21 -28.60 12.80
CA ASN A 127 35.16 -29.61 12.64
C ASN A 127 34.02 -29.15 11.73
N ASN A 128 34.14 -28.01 11.03
CA ASN A 128 33.10 -27.54 10.14
C ASN A 128 33.04 -28.43 8.87
N PRO A 129 31.96 -29.21 8.65
CA PRO A 129 31.85 -30.10 7.48
C PRO A 129 31.65 -29.33 6.16
N ILE A 130 31.52 -28.00 6.23
CA ILE A 130 31.09 -27.17 5.12
C ILE A 130 32.29 -26.73 4.28
N THR A 131 32.38 -27.26 3.05
CA THR A 131 33.46 -26.95 2.11
C THR A 131 33.06 -25.87 1.08
N ASN A 132 31.76 -25.60 0.93
CA ASN A 132 31.23 -24.64 -0.05
C ASN A 132 31.12 -23.22 0.52
N PRO A 133 31.61 -22.18 -0.20
CA PRO A 133 31.52 -20.77 0.21
C PRO A 133 30.12 -20.27 0.57
N ASN A 134 29.07 -20.83 -0.06
CA ASN A 134 27.68 -20.41 0.16
C ASN A 134 27.06 -20.99 1.43
N ASP A 135 27.55 -22.14 1.91
CA ASP A 135 26.97 -22.85 3.04
C ASP A 135 27.60 -22.42 4.38
N PHE A 136 28.59 -21.52 4.37
CA PHE A 136 29.28 -21.10 5.59
C PHE A 136 28.38 -20.41 6.62
N PHE A 137 27.25 -19.86 6.19
CA PHE A 137 26.30 -19.13 7.03
C PHE A 137 25.26 -20.07 7.64
N ILE A 138 25.30 -20.24 8.96
CA ILE A 138 24.35 -21.08 9.70
C ILE A 138 23.42 -20.17 10.51
N ASP A 139 22.12 -20.45 10.48
CA ASP A 139 21.13 -19.74 11.30
C ASP A 139 21.45 -19.95 12.80
N GLU A 140 21.48 -18.86 13.57
CA GLU A 140 21.80 -18.87 15.01
C GLU A 140 20.68 -19.52 15.86
N GLY A 141 19.54 -19.87 15.27
CA GLY A 141 18.41 -20.51 15.96
C GLY A 141 17.65 -21.49 15.07
N SER A 142 17.15 -22.59 15.66
CA SER A 142 16.36 -23.62 14.98
C SER A 142 14.85 -23.35 14.94
N GLU A 143 14.40 -22.24 15.53
CA GLU A 143 13.00 -21.88 15.68
C GLU A 143 12.62 -20.73 14.74
N ALA A 144 11.39 -20.73 14.24
CA ALA A 144 10.90 -19.65 13.39
C ALA A 144 10.99 -18.31 14.14
N PRO A 145 11.57 -17.26 13.53
CA PRO A 145 11.72 -15.98 14.19
C PRO A 145 10.35 -15.40 14.58
N PRO A 146 10.21 -14.82 15.78
CA PRO A 146 8.95 -14.20 16.18
C PRO A 146 8.65 -13.01 15.28
N LYS A 147 7.41 -12.93 14.77
CA LYS A 147 6.92 -11.77 14.03
C LYS A 147 6.63 -10.65 15.01
N THR A 148 7.29 -9.51 14.83
CA THR A 148 7.08 -8.31 15.64
C THR A 148 6.40 -7.24 14.80
N LYS A 149 5.37 -6.60 15.35
CA LYS A 149 4.73 -5.43 14.72
C LYS A 149 5.61 -4.21 14.90
N VAL A 150 6.07 -3.64 13.80
CA VAL A 150 6.95 -2.47 13.77
C VAL A 150 6.21 -1.29 13.15
N PHE A 151 6.30 -0.12 13.78
CA PHE A 151 5.82 1.13 13.20
C PHE A 151 6.79 1.61 12.12
N VAL A 152 6.27 1.89 10.93
CA VAL A 152 7.08 2.29 9.77
C VAL A 152 6.99 3.79 9.51
N GLY A 153 5.79 4.36 9.63
CA GLY A 153 5.57 5.78 9.36
C GLY A 153 4.09 6.16 9.34
N LYS A 154 3.81 7.37 8.87
CA LYS A 154 2.45 7.82 8.58
C LYS A 154 2.32 8.06 7.07
N VAL A 155 1.21 7.61 6.48
CA VAL A 155 0.87 7.77 5.05
C VAL A 155 -0.39 8.59 4.87
#